data_AF-A0A941VWC6-F1
#
_entry.id   AF-A0A941VWC6-F1
#
_cell.length_a   1.000
_cell.length_b   1.000
_cell.length_c   1.000
_cell.angle_alpha   90.00
_cell.angle_beta   90.00
_cell.angle_gamma   90.00
#
_symmetry.space_group_name_H-M   'P 1'
#
loop_
_entity.id
_entity.type
_entity.pdbx_description
1 polymer ?
#
loop_
_entity_poly.entity_id
_entity_poly.type
_entity_poly.pdbx_seq_one_letter_code
_entity_poly.pdbx_strand_id
1 'polypeptide(L)'
;MLIHRPGRISSSDVTDESLYWSRREWLAAAGLGVASLLPGVPGPRTWATQDDLKPNPWDDVTGYNNFYEFGTGKEDPKANAGTLRPRPWSVKVEGEVKGTG
;
A
#
# COMPACT_ATOMS: atom_id res chain seq x y z
N MET A 1 -11.95 1.40 -30.14
CA MET A 1 -11.51 1.73 -28.77
C MET A 1 -10.08 2.25 -28.84
N LEU A 2 -9.88 3.56 -28.73
CA LEU A 2 -8.56 4.20 -28.82
C LEU A 2 -7.96 4.26 -27.41
N ILE A 3 -6.85 3.56 -27.19
CA ILE A 3 -6.09 3.65 -25.94
C ILE A 3 -5.21 4.90 -26.06
N HIS A 4 -5.57 5.97 -25.36
CA HIS A 4 -4.68 7.12 -25.19
C HIS A 4 -3.45 6.68 -24.40
N ARG A 5 -2.27 6.72 -25.04
CA ARG A 5 -1.01 6.60 -24.31
C ARG A 5 -0.76 7.93 -23.59
N PRO A 6 -0.62 7.95 -22.27
CA PRO A 6 -0.19 9.17 -21.59
C PRO A 6 1.18 9.58 -22.15
N GLY A 7 1.39 10.88 -22.32
CA GLY A 7 2.68 11.41 -22.73
C GLY A 7 3.79 10.96 -21.78
N ARG A 8 5.00 10.77 -22.31
CA ARG A 8 6.17 10.45 -21.51
C ARG A 8 6.39 11.56 -20.49
N ILE A 9 6.25 11.25 -19.21
CA ILE A 9 6.51 12.19 -18.11
C ILE A 9 8.02 12.50 -18.14
N SER A 10 8.38 13.76 -18.35
CA SER A 10 9.77 14.21 -18.25
C SER A 10 10.18 14.26 -16.77
N SER A 11 11.44 14.04 -16.45
CA SER A 11 11.94 14.22 -15.08
C SER A 11 11.66 15.63 -14.55
N SER A 12 11.60 16.63 -15.42
CA SER A 12 11.21 18.01 -15.10
C SER A 12 9.74 18.18 -14.71
N ASP A 13 8.87 17.25 -15.12
CA ASP A 13 7.44 17.28 -14.77
C ASP A 13 7.21 16.63 -13.39
N VAL A 14 8.21 15.91 -12.88
CA VAL A 14 8.23 15.34 -11.54
C VAL A 14 8.87 16.36 -10.61
N THR A 15 8.36 16.47 -9.39
CA THR A 15 9.04 17.27 -8.36
C THR A 15 10.42 16.68 -8.11
N ASP A 16 11.46 17.52 -8.20
CA ASP A 16 12.81 17.10 -7.87
C ASP A 16 12.85 16.44 -6.49
N GLU A 17 13.59 15.33 -6.40
CA GLU A 17 13.66 14.52 -5.19
C GLU A 17 14.12 15.34 -3.98
N SER A 18 15.13 16.20 -4.17
CA SER A 18 15.62 17.09 -3.12
C SER A 18 14.52 18.03 -2.62
N LEU A 19 13.75 18.62 -3.53
CA LEU A 19 12.65 19.53 -3.20
C LEU A 19 11.51 18.80 -2.48
N TYR A 20 11.21 17.57 -2.89
CA TYR A 20 10.23 16.73 -2.21
C TYR A 20 10.64 16.40 -0.77
N TRP A 21 11.91 16.04 -0.54
CA TRP A 21 12.41 15.76 0.80
C TRP A 21 12.49 17.03 1.66
N SER A 22 13.01 18.14 1.13
CA SER A 22 13.08 19.42 1.85
C SER A 22 11.69 19.90 2.30
N ARG A 23 10.63 19.69 1.49
CA ARG A 23 9.25 19.99 1.89
C ARG A 23 8.79 19.14 3.06
N ARG A 24 9.13 17.85 3.09
CA ARG A 24 8.76 16.96 4.20
C ARG A 24 9.49 17.30 5.49
N GLU A 25 10.77 17.61 5.39
CA GLU A 25 11.56 18.07 6.53
C GLU A 25 10.98 19.37 7.09
N TRP A 26 10.67 20.34 6.22
CA TRP A 26 10.03 21.58 6.62
C TRP A 26 8.65 21.36 7.27
N LEU A 27 7.80 20.50 6.67
CA LEU A 27 6.48 20.18 7.23
C LEU A 27 6.58 19.46 8.58
N ALA A 28 7.55 18.56 8.74
CA ALA A 28 7.81 17.89 10.01
C ALA A 28 8.27 18.89 11.08
N ALA A 29 9.21 19.78 10.75
CA ALA A 29 9.71 20.81 11.66
C ALA A 29 8.62 21.82 12.03
N ALA A 30 7.84 22.29 11.05
CA ALA A 30 6.70 23.19 11.29
C ALA A 30 5.62 22.53 12.15
N GLY A 31 5.32 21.25 11.89
CA GLY A 31 4.39 20.45 12.68
C GLY A 31 4.82 20.32 14.15
N LEU A 32 6.10 20.07 14.41
CA LEU A 32 6.65 20.03 15.78
C LEU A 32 6.62 21.41 16.45
N GLY A 33 6.95 22.48 15.72
CA GLY A 33 6.89 23.86 16.21
C GLY A 33 5.49 24.25 16.67
N VAL A 34 4.46 23.97 15.86
CA VAL A 34 3.06 24.25 16.22
C VAL A 34 2.55 23.32 17.33
N ALA A 35 2.89 22.03 17.27
CA ALA A 35 2.49 21.05 18.29
C ALA A 35 3.02 21.40 19.70
N SER A 36 4.24 21.92 19.79
CA SER A 36 4.85 22.29 21.07
C SER A 36 4.13 23.43 21.82
N LEU A 37 3.27 24.19 21.13
CA LEU A 37 2.49 25.29 21.69
C LEU A 37 1.07 24.90 22.09
N LEU A 38 0.65 23.66 21.81
CA LEU A 38 -0.71 23.19 22.03
C LEU A 38 -0.72 22.07 23.09
N PRO A 39 -1.40 22.27 24.25
CA PRO A 39 -1.48 21.25 25.28
C PRO A 39 -2.24 20.02 24.75
N GLY A 40 -1.68 18.83 24.97
CA GLY A 40 -2.29 17.56 24.58
C GLY A 40 -2.01 17.11 23.15
N VAL A 41 -1.16 17.80 22.38
CA VAL A 41 -0.70 17.26 21.10
C VAL A 41 0.33 16.16 21.37
N PRO A 42 0.06 14.90 20.97
CA PRO A 42 1.02 13.83 21.15
C PRO A 42 2.28 14.15 20.35
N GLY A 43 3.45 13.89 20.95
CA GLY A 43 4.75 14.03 20.30
C GLY A 43 4.89 13.20 19.02
N PRO A 44 6.05 13.22 18.35
CA PRO A 44 6.25 12.51 17.10
C PRO A 44 5.75 11.07 17.22
N ARG A 45 4.80 10.68 16.36
CA ARG A 45 4.22 9.34 16.37
C ARG A 45 5.35 8.35 16.07
N THR A 46 5.81 7.65 17.10
CA THR A 46 6.54 6.41 16.91
C THR A 46 5.57 5.43 16.27
N TRP A 47 5.89 4.92 15.09
CA TRP A 47 5.14 3.83 14.49
C TRP A 47 5.05 2.69 15.51
N ALA A 48 3.85 2.16 15.73
CA ALA A 48 3.67 0.97 16.53
C ALA A 48 4.63 -0.11 16.02
N THR A 49 5.44 -0.66 16.91
CA THR A 49 6.27 -1.81 16.58
C THR A 49 5.35 -3.02 16.37
N GLN A 50 5.83 -4.10 15.74
CA GLN A 50 5.01 -5.29 15.55
C GLN A 50 4.40 -5.82 16.86
N ASP A 51 5.12 -5.63 17.97
CA ASP A 51 4.70 -6.08 19.31
C ASP A 51 3.56 -5.24 19.89
N ASP A 52 3.34 -4.02 19.39
CA ASP A 52 2.28 -3.11 19.85
C ASP A 52 0.93 -3.33 19.15
N LEU A 53 0.89 -4.16 18.10
CA LEU A 53 -0.29 -4.38 17.27
C LEU A 53 -1.12 -5.56 17.76
N LYS A 54 -2.40 -5.30 18.08
CA LYS A 54 -3.38 -6.37 18.33
C LYS A 54 -3.73 -7.08 17.02
N PRO A 55 -3.53 -8.41 16.90
CA PRO A 55 -3.94 -9.15 15.72
C PRO A 55 -5.45 -9.13 15.52
N ASN A 56 -5.88 -9.13 14.26
CA ASN A 56 -7.29 -9.32 13.91
C ASN A 56 -7.74 -10.75 14.24
N PRO A 57 -9.03 -10.95 14.57
CA PRO A 57 -9.62 -12.28 14.69
C PRO A 57 -9.41 -13.11 13.41
N TRP A 58 -9.19 -14.40 13.57
CA TRP A 58 -8.94 -15.32 12.45
C TRP A 58 -10.10 -15.37 11.45
N ASP A 59 -11.35 -15.31 11.94
CA ASP A 59 -12.55 -15.35 11.10
C ASP A 59 -12.66 -14.12 10.21
N ASP A 60 -12.21 -12.95 10.67
CA ASP A 60 -12.19 -11.73 9.86
C ASP A 60 -11.12 -11.85 8.77
N VAL A 61 -9.94 -12.36 9.12
CA VAL A 61 -8.82 -12.56 8.18
C VAL A 61 -9.21 -13.52 7.04
N THR A 62 -9.95 -14.57 7.36
CA THR A 62 -10.33 -15.63 6.40
C THR A 62 -11.73 -15.48 5.82
N GLY A 63 -12.50 -14.49 6.28
CA GLY A 63 -13.91 -14.35 5.91
C GLY A 63 -14.35 -12.99 5.42
N TYR A 64 -13.56 -11.93 5.65
CA TYR A 64 -13.85 -10.58 5.20
C TYR A 64 -12.78 -10.13 4.21
N ASN A 65 -12.96 -10.46 2.93
CA ASN A 65 -11.92 -10.35 1.92
C ASN A 65 -12.39 -9.57 0.69
N ASN A 66 -11.44 -9.01 -0.06
CA ASN A 66 -11.67 -8.51 -1.40
C ASN A 66 -10.94 -9.44 -2.38
N PHE A 67 -11.68 -10.33 -3.03
CA PHE A 67 -11.17 -11.20 -4.08
C PHE A 67 -12.22 -11.26 -5.20
N TYR A 68 -12.14 -10.27 -6.10
CA TYR A 68 -13.24 -9.91 -7.02
C TYR A 68 -13.59 -11.01 -8.02
N GLU A 69 -12.63 -11.86 -8.36
CA GLU A 69 -12.83 -13.06 -9.18
C GLU A 69 -13.85 -14.03 -8.55
N PHE A 70 -14.11 -13.90 -7.25
CA PHE A 70 -15.02 -14.74 -6.47
C PHE A 70 -16.23 -13.97 -5.93
N GLY A 71 -16.47 -12.74 -6.38
CA GLY A 71 -17.63 -11.92 -6.00
C GLY A 71 -17.25 -10.54 -5.46
N THR A 72 -18.26 -9.67 -5.29
CA THR A 72 -18.07 -8.27 -4.87
C THR A 72 -18.41 -8.01 -3.41
N GLY A 73 -19.19 -8.91 -2.79
CA GLY A 73 -19.44 -8.94 -1.35
C GLY A 73 -18.17 -9.36 -0.59
N LYS A 74 -18.07 -9.00 0.69
CA LYS A 74 -16.86 -9.26 1.50
C LYS A 74 -16.75 -10.72 1.92
N GLU A 75 -17.89 -11.39 1.97
CA GLU A 75 -18.07 -12.79 2.33
C GLU A 75 -18.06 -13.71 1.08
N ASP A 76 -18.21 -13.14 -0.12
CA ASP A 76 -18.25 -13.91 -1.37
C ASP A 76 -16.96 -14.72 -1.60
N PRO A 77 -15.74 -14.19 -1.35
CA PRO A 77 -14.52 -14.99 -1.46
C PRO A 77 -14.52 -16.22 -0.55
N LYS A 78 -15.01 -16.09 0.69
CA LYS A 78 -15.09 -17.21 1.64
C LYS A 78 -15.99 -18.32 1.11
N ALA A 79 -17.10 -17.96 0.47
CA ALA A 79 -18.05 -18.93 -0.08
C ALA A 79 -17.56 -19.58 -1.39
N ASN A 80 -16.87 -18.82 -2.26
CA ASN A 80 -16.66 -19.22 -3.66
C ASN A 80 -15.21 -19.65 -3.98
N ALA A 81 -14.20 -19.22 -3.19
CA ALA A 81 -12.78 -19.46 -3.49
C ALA A 81 -12.36 -20.94 -3.44
N GLY A 82 -13.18 -21.83 -2.85
CA GLY A 82 -12.94 -23.27 -2.83
C GLY A 82 -12.92 -23.93 -4.21
N THR A 83 -13.41 -23.24 -5.25
CA THR A 83 -13.35 -23.70 -6.64
C THR A 83 -11.98 -23.49 -7.29
N LEU A 84 -11.14 -22.62 -6.72
CA LEU A 84 -9.77 -22.42 -7.18
C LEU A 84 -8.95 -23.69 -6.95
N ARG A 85 -8.18 -24.10 -7.95
CA ARG A 85 -7.17 -25.17 -7.82
C ARG A 85 -5.79 -24.53 -7.69
N PRO A 86 -5.33 -24.20 -6.47
CA PRO A 86 -4.06 -23.52 -6.28
C PRO A 86 -2.84 -24.43 -6.48
N ARG A 87 -3.04 -25.74 -6.71
CA ARG A 87 -1.95 -26.70 -6.92
C ARG A 87 -2.34 -27.76 -7.97
N PRO A 88 -1.39 -28.17 -8.84
CA PRO A 88 -0.07 -27.57 -9.03
C PRO A 88 -0.19 -26.15 -9.61
N TRP A 89 0.81 -25.28 -9.34
CA TRP A 89 0.84 -23.92 -9.87
C TRP A 89 2.22 -23.64 -10.46
N SER A 90 2.25 -22.81 -11.51
CA SER A 90 3.48 -22.36 -12.16
C SER A 90 3.51 -20.84 -12.15
N VAL A 91 4.66 -20.28 -11.78
CA VAL A 91 4.92 -18.84 -11.83
C VAL A 91 5.98 -18.62 -12.90
N LYS A 92 5.71 -17.70 -13.82
CA LYS A 92 6.65 -17.30 -14.87
C LYS A 92 7.19 -15.90 -14.55
N VAL A 93 8.50 -15.73 -14.58
CA VAL A 93 9.15 -14.43 -14.35
C VAL A 93 9.67 -13.89 -15.69
N GLU A 94 9.05 -12.82 -16.16
CA GLU A 94 9.35 -12.19 -17.47
C GLU A 94 9.55 -10.68 -17.32
N GLY A 95 9.86 -10.00 -18.43
CA GLY A 95 10.14 -8.56 -18.49
C GLY A 95 11.63 -8.24 -18.61
N GLU A 96 12.00 -6.98 -18.41
CA GLU A 96 13.38 -6.47 -18.49
C GLU A 96 14.17 -6.83 -17.23
N VAL A 97 14.38 -8.13 -17.02
CA VAL A 97 15.15 -8.68 -15.90
C VAL A 97 16.34 -9.48 -16.41
N LYS A 98 17.47 -9.38 -15.70
CA LYS A 98 18.67 -10.13 -16.07
C LYS A 98 18.56 -11.55 -15.52
N GLY A 99 18.35 -12.52 -16.43
CA GLY A 99 18.18 -13.93 -16.09
C GLY A 99 16.71 -14.30 -15.93
N THR A 100 16.05 -14.57 -17.05
CA THR A 100 14.73 -15.18 -17.08
C THR A 100 14.86 -16.70 -17.01
N GLY A 101 13.99 -17.33 -16.22
CA GLY A 101 13.82 -18.77 -16.09
C GLY A 101 12.35 -19.10 -16.08
#